data_AF-A0A0P7IXH0-F1
#
_entry.id   AF-A0A0P7IXH0-F1
#
_cell.length_a   1.000
_cell.length_b   1.000
_cell.length_c   1.000
_cell.angle_alpha   90.00
_cell.angle_beta   90.00
_cell.angle_gamma   90.00
#
_symmetry.space_group_name_H-M   'P 1'
#
loop_
_entity.id
_entity.type
_entity.pdbx_description
1 polymer ?
#
loop_
_entity_poly.entity_id
_entity_poly.type
_entity_poly.pdbx_seq_one_letter_code
_entity_poly.pdbx_strand_id
1 'polypeptide(L)' 'MAAQQIYGVVLKQKTGYRAGLCDAHDQLETYQTKEAALLGVRQSLLDRSLDPNFVLDLTNAEPEEVAAYLK' A
#
# COMPACT_ATOMS: atom_id res chain seq x y z
N MET A 1 12.42 -2.68 21.32
CA MET A 1 12.39 -2.88 19.85
C MET A 1 10.98 -2.52 19.40
N ALA A 2 10.81 -1.44 18.64
CA ALA A 2 9.48 -1.12 18.11
C ALA A 2 9.09 -2.22 17.13
N ALA A 3 7.97 -2.92 17.37
CA ALA A 3 7.43 -3.84 16.40
C ALA A 3 7.18 -3.05 15.11
N GLN A 4 7.84 -3.45 14.02
CA GLN A 4 7.62 -2.83 12.72
C GLN A 4 6.16 -3.10 12.37
N GLN A 5 5.32 -2.06 12.46
CA GLN A 5 3.91 -2.17 12.19
C GLN A 5 3.74 -2.42 10.69
N ILE A 6 3.22 -3.59 10.34
CA ILE A 6 2.93 -3.93 8.94
C ILE A 6 1.64 -3.19 8.55
N TYR A 7 1.74 -2.31 7.57
CA TYR A 7 0.61 -1.57 7.01
C TYR A 7 0.51 -1.77 5.50
N GLY A 8 -0.70 -1.62 4.97
CA GLY A 8 -0.94 -1.58 3.54
C GLY A 8 -0.56 -0.23 2.95
N VAL A 9 -0.08 -0.20 1.72
CA VAL A 9 0.21 1.02 0.97
C VAL A 9 -0.53 0.98 -0.34
N VAL A 10 -1.16 2.09 -0.72
CA VAL A 10 -1.74 2.31 -2.05
C VAL A 10 -1.12 3.56 -2.66
N LEU A 11 -0.61 3.45 -3.88
CA LEU A 11 0.03 4.53 -4.61
C LEU A 11 -0.52 4.66 -6.03
N LYS A 12 -0.62 5.90 -6.51
CA LYS A 12 -1.06 6.18 -7.88
C LYS A 12 0.16 6.20 -8.81
N GLN A 13 0.03 5.58 -9.97
CA GLN A 13 1.00 5.63 -11.07
C GLN A 13 0.37 6.22 -12.33
N LYS A 14 1.20 6.56 -13.32
CA LYS A 14 0.74 7.15 -14.59
C LYS A 14 -0.34 6.32 -15.30
N THR A 15 -0.31 5.00 -15.13
CA THR A 15 -1.20 4.06 -15.84
C THR A 15 -2.11 3.24 -14.93
N GLY A 16 -2.24 3.61 -13.64
CA GLY A 16 -3.08 2.86 -12.70
C GLY A 16 -2.72 3.09 -11.23
N TYR A 17 -2.95 2.07 -10.42
CA TYR A 17 -2.68 2.06 -8.98
C TYR A 17 -1.80 0.88 -8.66
N ARG A 18 -0.92 1.03 -7.67
CA ARG A 18 -0.22 -0.10 -7.08
C ARG A 18 -0.56 -0.19 -5.61
N ALA A 19 -0.62 -1.41 -5.10
CA ALA A 19 -0.80 -1.64 -3.69
C ALA A 19 -0.05 -2.86 -3.19
N GLY A 20 0.28 -2.86 -1.91
CA GLY A 20 0.96 -3.96 -1.24
C GLY A 20 1.27 -3.62 0.20
N LEU A 21 2.12 -4.40 0.86
CA LEU A 21 2.42 -4.26 2.27
C LEU A 21 3.79 -3.61 2.48
N CYS A 22 3.95 -2.83 3.55
CA CYS A 22 5.19 -2.10 3.84
C CYS A 22 6.39 -3.00 4.18
N ASP A 23 6.16 -4.28 4.47
CA ASP A 23 7.20 -5.29 4.70
C ASP A 23 7.62 -6.01 3.41
N ALA A 24 6.81 -5.90 2.36
CA ALA A 24 7.01 -6.55 1.08
C ALA A 24 7.38 -5.51 0.03
N HIS A 25 8.58 -4.93 0.16
CA HIS A 25 9.14 -3.91 -0.76
C HIS A 25 9.01 -4.29 -2.25
N ASP A 26 8.92 -5.59 -2.58
CA ASP A 26 8.85 -6.09 -3.97
C ASP A 26 7.46 -6.61 -4.41
N GLN A 27 6.46 -6.71 -3.54
CA GLN A 27 5.16 -7.35 -3.86
C GLN A 27 4.03 -6.35 -4.11
N LEU A 28 4.35 -5.19 -4.70
CA LEU A 28 3.32 -4.23 -5.10
C LEU A 28 2.59 -4.73 -6.36
N GLU A 29 1.36 -5.18 -6.18
CA GLU A 29 0.43 -5.55 -7.24
C GLU A 29 -0.12 -4.31 -7.96
N THR A 30 -0.50 -4.46 -9.23
CA THR A 30 -1.00 -3.37 -10.07
C THR A 30 -2.49 -3.53 -10.32
N TYR A 31 -3.24 -2.44 -10.16
CA TYR A 31 -4.68 -2.37 -10.28
C TYR A 31 -5.09 -1.23 -11.22
N GLN A 32 -6.22 -1.39 -11.91
CA GLN A 32 -6.75 -0.36 -12.81
C GLN A 32 -7.48 0.76 -12.07
N THR A 33 -8.05 0.48 -10.90
CA THR A 33 -8.82 1.45 -10.10
C THR A 33 -8.29 1.53 -8.67
N LYS A 34 -8.50 2.68 -8.03
CA LYS A 34 -8.15 2.91 -6.62
C LYS A 34 -8.86 1.93 -5.70
N GLU A 35 -10.13 1.70 -5.97
CA GLU A 35 -10.98 0.81 -5.17
C GLU A 35 -10.46 -0.63 -5.21
N ALA A 36 -10.08 -1.13 -6.41
CA ALA A 36 -9.49 -2.46 -6.52
C ALA A 36 -8.16 -2.57 -5.76
N ALA A 37 -7.34 -1.52 -5.80
CA ALA A 37 -6.08 -1.47 -5.05
C ALA A 37 -6.29 -1.48 -3.52
N LEU A 38 -7.28 -0.71 -3.04
CA LEU A 38 -7.67 -0.69 -1.62
C LEU A 38 -8.25 -2.02 -1.16
N LEU A 39 -9.08 -2.67 -1.98
CA LEU A 39 -9.64 -3.99 -1.67
C LEU A 39 -8.56 -5.06 -1.66
N GLY A 40 -7.64 -5.04 -2.64
CA GLY A 40 -6.51 -5.97 -2.71
C GLY A 40 -5.62 -5.90 -1.47
N VAL A 41 -5.20 -4.69 -1.08
CA VAL A 41 -4.34 -4.54 0.10
C VAL A 41 -5.03 -4.91 1.41
N ARG A 42 -6.33 -4.62 1.53
CA ARG A 42 -7.15 -5.04 2.68
C ARG A 42 -7.21 -6.56 2.78
N GLN A 43 -7.37 -7.25 1.65
CA GLN A 43 -7.36 -8.69 1.61
C GLN A 43 -5.99 -9.24 2.03
N SER A 44 -4.90 -8.67 1.52
CA SER A 44 -3.54 -9.07 1.91
C SER A 44 -3.25 -8.89 3.41
N LEU A 45 -3.79 -7.83 4.03
CA LEU A 45 -3.70 -7.61 5.48
C LEU A 45 -4.51 -8.67 6.25
N LEU A 46 -5.74 -8.95 5.81
CA LEU A 46 -6.59 -9.98 6.42
C LEU A 46 -5.96 -11.37 6.35
N ASP A 47 -5.40 -11.75 5.20
CA ASP A 47 -4.74 -13.04 5.01
C ASP A 47 -3.55 -13.24 5.96
N ARG A 48 -2.98 -12.14 6.47
CA ARG A 48 -1.89 -12.12 7.45
C ARG A 48 -2.35 -11.86 8.88
N SER A 49 -3.65 -11.84 9.15
CA SER A 49 -4.23 -11.51 10.47
C SER A 49 -3.82 -10.12 10.99
N LEU A 50 -3.65 -9.15 10.09
CA LEU A 50 -3.36 -7.75 10.39
C LEU A 50 -4.64 -6.91 10.31
N ASP A 51 -4.62 -5.69 10.86
CA ASP A 51 -5.75 -4.77 10.77
C ASP A 51 -5.95 -4.31 9.31
N PRO A 52 -7.07 -4.66 8.65
CA PRO A 52 -7.34 -4.24 7.28
C PRO A 52 -7.53 -2.73 7.12
N ASN A 53 -7.81 -2.00 8.19
CA ASN A 53 -7.94 -0.54 8.13
C ASN A 53 -6.61 0.18 8.22
N PHE A 54 -5.52 -0.53 8.52
CA PHE A 54 -4.20 0.07 8.59
C PHE A 54 -3.57 0.19 7.20
N VAL A 55 -4.14 1.10 6.41
CA VAL A 55 -3.74 1.36 5.03
C VAL A 55 -3.34 2.82 4.87
N LEU A 56 -2.15 3.03 4.33
CA LEU A 56 -1.63 4.32 3.91
C LEU A 56 -2.01 4.58 2.45
N ASP A 57 -2.95 5.50 2.26
CA ASP A 57 -3.41 5.93 0.94
C ASP A 57 -2.58 7.12 0.44
N LEU A 58 -1.58 6.83 -0.40
CA LEU A 58 -0.69 7.82 -1.04
C LEU A 58 -1.15 8.17 -2.47
N THR A 59 -2.43 7.94 -2.80
CA THR A 59 -2.90 8.19 -4.18
C THR A 59 -2.90 9.65 -4.60
N ASN A 60 -2.90 10.56 -3.63
CA ASN A 60 -2.82 12.02 -3.83
C ASN A 60 -1.52 12.62 -3.27
N ALA A 61 -0.58 11.79 -2.81
CA ALA A 61 0.68 12.26 -2.28
C ALA A 61 1.54 12.85 -3.41
N GLU A 62 2.21 13.94 -3.13
CA GLU A 62 3.19 14.52 -4.05
C GLU A 62 4.37 13.55 -4.24
N PRO A 63 5.05 13.56 -5.40
CA PRO A 63 6.17 12.65 -5.68
C PRO A 63 7.26 12.67 -4.60
N GLU A 64 7.47 13.83 -3.98
CA GLU A 64 8.42 14.04 -2.89
C GLU A 64 8.01 13.30 -1.60
N GLU A 65 6.70 13.29 -1.31
CA GLU A 65 6.13 12.56 -0.18
C GLU A 65 6.23 11.06 -0.41
N VAL A 66 5.90 10.58 -1.62
CA VAL A 66 6.04 9.16 -2.00
C VAL A 66 7.51 8.71 -1.91
N ALA A 67 8.47 9.55 -2.33
CA ALA A 67 9.88 9.23 -2.27
C ALA A 67 10.40 9.07 -0.82
N ALA A 68 9.81 9.76 0.15
CA ALA A 68 10.16 9.59 1.56
C ALA A 68 9.72 8.21 2.12
N TYR A 69 8.66 7.62 1.58
CA TYR A 69 8.17 6.28 1.97
C TYR A 69 8.87 5.13 1.24
N LEU A 70 9.54 5.40 0.12
CA LEU A 70 10.26 4.41 -0.69
C LEU A 70 11.77 4.33 -0.38
N LYS A 71 12.28 5.16 0.53
CA LYS A 71 13.68 5.14 1.00
C LYS A 71 13.88 4.17 2.15
#